data_AF-A0A8H9WB80-F1
#
_entry.id   AF-A0A8H9WB80-F1
#
_cell.length_a   1.000
_cell.length_b   1.000
_cell.length_c   1.000
_cell.angle_alpha   90.00
_cell.angle_beta   90.00
_cell.angle_gamma   90.00
#
_symmetry.space_group_name_H-M   'P 1'
#
loop_
_entity.id
_entity.type
_entity.pdbx_description
1 polymer ?
#
loop_
_entity_poly.entity_id
_entity_poly.type
_entity_poly.pdbx_seq_one_letter_code
_entity_poly.pdbx_strand_id
1 'polypeptide(L)'
;MKNGSILVTTVIILVIVSVLGISVFFAFNQYRENVELTAQRLEATYRASNILNLGVACLKKYSGFLGMEINWTAGSVTWFDDFKKRVLLQSDGDAWENVFSLLDTEKYYDLSSDTDFSTEVSKLGFSNFEIVAIPFKNNTFFALLVVKVQVGKAVVYKYAVLSSDFLNKYAYFTELEKRPDGEKIYFITQDTIDGPFRSNDVIHVEGEPLFKGSVEFKDIDVEAGNGPRYENPPPKYLTEEDIKKYNMNKIKDYYAREIERIVKPASEVVLSSEPVGIELPPATTVIIEYDDDENKGWHWWKEQWWKYYKKQLEPVYIIEFNTPRGNSGNDYLIKVKYKEIYREYVSDNLKDWHFIGENRGRE
;
A
#
# COMPACT_ATOMS: atom_id res chain seq x y z
N MET A 1 -39.20 -56.35 -51.39
CA MET A 1 -38.04 -55.65 -50.80
C MET A 1 -38.46 -54.59 -49.76
N LYS A 2 -39.30 -54.90 -48.76
CA LYS A 2 -39.69 -53.92 -47.71
C LYS A 2 -38.81 -53.97 -46.43
N ASN A 3 -38.11 -55.09 -46.19
CA ASN A 3 -37.37 -55.31 -44.93
C ASN A 3 -35.98 -54.65 -44.91
N GLY A 4 -35.40 -54.30 -46.07
CA GLY A 4 -34.09 -53.63 -46.14
C GLY A 4 -34.13 -52.16 -45.74
N SER A 5 -35.25 -51.46 -45.97
CA SER A 5 -35.39 -50.04 -45.61
C SER A 5 -35.49 -49.82 -44.11
N ILE A 6 -36.22 -50.69 -43.41
CA ILE A 6 -36.42 -50.63 -41.94
C ILE A 6 -35.10 -50.87 -41.22
N LEU A 7 -34.28 -51.80 -41.71
CA LEU A 7 -32.98 -52.09 -41.10
C LEU A 7 -32.05 -50.87 -41.18
N VAL A 8 -32.01 -50.19 -42.33
CA VAL A 8 -31.18 -48.99 -42.55
C VAL A 8 -31.64 -47.82 -41.66
N THR A 9 -32.93 -47.52 -41.59
CA THR A 9 -33.44 -46.47 -40.69
C THR A 9 -33.19 -46.79 -39.22
N THR A 10 -33.34 -48.06 -38.81
CA THR A 10 -33.10 -48.46 -37.41
C THR A 10 -31.63 -48.30 -37.03
N VAL A 11 -30.69 -48.64 -37.92
CA VAL A 11 -29.25 -48.46 -37.68
C VAL A 11 -28.89 -46.98 -37.61
N ILE A 12 -29.43 -46.13 -38.49
CA ILE A 12 -29.19 -44.68 -38.46
C ILE A 12 -29.70 -44.07 -37.15
N ILE A 13 -30.90 -44.46 -36.71
CA ILE A 13 -31.45 -43.98 -35.43
C ILE A 13 -30.58 -44.44 -34.25
N LEU A 14 -30.12 -45.69 -34.23
CA LEU A 14 -29.21 -46.21 -33.20
C LEU A 14 -27.89 -45.44 -33.16
N VAL A 15 -27.32 -45.10 -34.31
CA VAL A 15 -26.10 -44.29 -34.39
C VAL A 15 -26.35 -42.88 -33.85
N ILE A 16 -27.45 -42.23 -34.22
CA ILE A 16 -27.81 -40.89 -33.73
C ILE A 16 -28.00 -40.91 -32.21
N VAL A 17 -28.75 -41.88 -31.68
CA VAL A 17 -28.98 -42.04 -30.24
C VAL A 17 -27.68 -42.33 -29.50
N SER A 18 -26.78 -43.14 -30.08
CA SER A 18 -25.46 -43.42 -29.50
C SER A 18 -24.58 -42.17 -29.45
N VAL A 19 -24.50 -41.41 -30.55
CA VAL A 19 -23.72 -40.16 -30.61
C VAL A 19 -24.27 -39.13 -29.63
N LEU A 20 -25.60 -38.91 -29.61
CA LEU A 20 -26.23 -37.99 -28.67
C LEU A 20 -26.05 -38.42 -27.22
N GLY A 21 -26.19 -39.72 -26.93
CA GLY A 21 -25.98 -40.27 -25.59
C GLY A 21 -24.54 -40.04 -25.09
N ILE A 22 -23.55 -40.24 -25.97
CA ILE A 22 -22.14 -39.97 -25.67
C ILE A 22 -21.90 -38.48 -25.44
N SER A 23 -22.42 -37.61 -26.30
CA SER A 23 -22.29 -36.14 -26.14
C SER A 23 -22.91 -35.63 -24.83
N VAL A 24 -24.10 -36.11 -24.49
CA VAL A 24 -24.78 -35.76 -23.23
C VAL A 24 -23.98 -36.28 -22.03
N PHE A 25 -23.46 -37.50 -22.08
CA PHE A 25 -22.61 -38.06 -21.03
C PHE A 25 -21.34 -37.22 -20.80
N PHE A 26 -20.64 -36.81 -21.87
CA PHE A 26 -19.48 -35.92 -21.76
C PHE A 26 -19.85 -34.55 -21.20
N ALA A 27 -20.96 -33.96 -21.64
CA ALA A 27 -21.44 -32.68 -21.13
C ALA A 27 -21.79 -32.74 -19.63
N PHE A 28 -22.45 -33.80 -19.17
CA PHE A 28 -22.75 -34.01 -17.74
C PHE A 28 -21.50 -34.23 -16.90
N ASN A 29 -20.53 -35.02 -17.39
CA ASN A 29 -19.27 -35.21 -16.68
C ASN A 29 -18.49 -33.90 -16.56
N GLN A 30 -18.42 -33.12 -17.65
CA GLN A 30 -17.76 -31.83 -17.63
C GLN A 30 -18.48 -30.82 -16.73
N TYR A 31 -19.82 -30.82 -16.72
CA TYR A 31 -20.59 -30.00 -15.78
C TYR A 31 -20.30 -30.39 -14.32
N ARG A 32 -20.31 -31.69 -14.01
CA ARG A 32 -20.01 -32.20 -12.66
C ARG A 32 -18.59 -31.80 -12.22
N GLU A 33 -17.60 -31.98 -13.08
CA GLU A 33 -16.21 -31.57 -12.82
C GLU A 33 -16.11 -30.06 -12.59
N ASN A 34 -16.81 -29.24 -13.38
CA ASN A 34 -16.82 -27.79 -13.20
C ASN A 34 -17.48 -27.37 -11.88
N VAL A 35 -18.58 -28.02 -11.48
CA VAL A 35 -19.23 -27.76 -10.19
C VAL A 35 -18.31 -28.13 -9.03
N GLU A 36 -17.66 -29.29 -9.09
CA GLU A 36 -16.71 -29.74 -8.08
C GLU A 36 -15.51 -28.78 -7.97
N LEU A 37 -14.92 -28.38 -9.11
CA LEU A 37 -13.84 -27.40 -9.15
C LEU A 37 -14.27 -26.05 -8.58
N THR A 38 -15.50 -25.62 -8.85
CA THR A 38 -16.04 -24.36 -8.32
C THR A 38 -16.20 -24.42 -6.81
N ALA A 39 -16.73 -25.54 -6.28
CA ALA A 39 -16.84 -25.76 -4.84
C ALA A 39 -15.46 -25.77 -4.15
N GLN A 40 -14.50 -26.51 -4.72
CA GLN A 40 -13.11 -26.55 -4.24
C GLN A 40 -12.48 -25.14 -4.25
N ARG A 41 -12.71 -24.35 -5.31
CA ARG A 41 -12.19 -22.98 -5.42
C ARG A 41 -12.82 -22.04 -4.39
N LEU A 42 -14.12 -22.15 -4.14
CA LEU A 42 -14.81 -21.34 -3.14
C LEU A 42 -14.28 -21.65 -1.73
N GLU A 43 -14.13 -22.93 -1.42
CA GLU A 43 -13.56 -23.38 -0.15
C GLU A 43 -12.11 -22.90 0.02
N ALA A 44 -11.27 -23.06 -1.00
CA ALA A 44 -9.89 -22.56 -0.98
C ALA A 44 -9.86 -21.03 -0.79
N THR A 45 -10.79 -20.30 -1.40
CA THR A 45 -10.89 -18.84 -1.25
C THR A 45 -11.29 -18.42 0.16
N TYR A 46 -12.25 -19.12 0.76
CA TYR A 46 -12.66 -18.90 2.15
C TYR A 46 -11.50 -19.14 3.12
N ARG A 47 -10.82 -20.29 3.00
CA ARG A 47 -9.64 -20.62 3.80
C ARG A 47 -8.54 -19.57 3.63
N ALA A 48 -8.18 -19.23 2.38
CA ALA A 48 -7.12 -18.27 2.08
C ALA A 48 -7.41 -16.88 2.68
N SER A 49 -8.68 -16.46 2.68
CA SER A 49 -9.07 -15.15 3.25
C SER A 49 -8.93 -15.12 4.77
N ASN A 50 -9.36 -16.18 5.47
CA ASN A 50 -9.21 -16.26 6.92
C ASN A 50 -7.75 -16.39 7.34
N ILE A 51 -6.98 -17.21 6.63
CA ILE A 51 -5.53 -17.38 6.85
C ILE A 51 -4.80 -16.05 6.61
N LEU A 52 -5.17 -15.30 5.57
CA LEU A 52 -4.59 -13.98 5.31
C LEU A 52 -4.89 -13.01 6.47
N ASN A 53 -6.14 -12.94 6.94
CA ASN A 53 -6.52 -12.06 8.04
C ASN A 53 -5.76 -12.40 9.33
N LEU A 54 -5.60 -13.68 9.65
CA LEU A 54 -4.76 -14.13 10.76
C LEU A 54 -3.30 -13.75 10.55
N GLY A 55 -2.78 -13.91 9.33
CA GLY A 55 -1.40 -13.56 9.00
C GLY A 55 -1.13 -12.07 9.13
N VAL A 56 -2.07 -11.23 8.71
CA VAL A 56 -2.04 -9.77 8.92
C VAL A 56 -1.99 -9.46 10.41
N ALA A 57 -2.86 -10.08 11.21
CA ALA A 57 -2.91 -9.87 12.66
C ALA A 57 -1.62 -10.32 13.36
N CYS A 58 -1.06 -11.47 12.97
CA CYS A 58 0.21 -11.97 13.48
C CYS A 58 1.37 -11.03 13.11
N LEU A 59 1.46 -10.58 11.86
CA LEU A 59 2.54 -9.69 11.43
C LEU A 59 2.55 -8.32 12.10
N LYS A 60 1.39 -7.84 12.57
CA LYS A 60 1.31 -6.60 13.39
C LYS A 60 2.12 -6.68 14.69
N LYS A 61 2.39 -7.88 15.21
CA LYS A 61 3.34 -8.05 16.34
C LYS A 61 4.72 -7.51 16.00
N TYR A 62 5.15 -7.66 14.75
CA TYR A 62 6.47 -7.27 14.28
C TYR A 62 6.52 -5.83 13.76
N SER A 63 5.38 -5.15 13.55
CA SER A 63 5.37 -3.76 13.06
C SER A 63 5.70 -2.75 14.15
N GLY A 64 6.75 -1.95 13.94
CA GLY A 64 7.15 -0.86 14.82
C GLY A 64 7.43 0.43 14.07
N PHE A 65 7.77 1.47 14.83
CA PHE A 65 8.04 2.77 14.23
C PHE A 65 9.24 2.76 13.27
N LEU A 66 10.25 1.90 13.48
CA LEU A 66 11.42 1.78 12.61
C LEU A 66 11.21 0.82 11.42
N GLY A 67 9.97 0.34 11.23
CA GLY A 67 9.60 -0.68 10.27
C GLY A 67 9.25 -2.01 10.93
N MET A 68 9.19 -3.05 10.11
CA MET A 68 8.91 -4.42 10.53
C MET A 68 10.18 -5.11 11.02
N GLU A 69 10.20 -5.49 12.30
CA GLU A 69 11.30 -6.22 12.94
C GLU A 69 11.12 -7.74 12.72
N ILE A 70 11.27 -8.17 11.46
CA ILE A 70 11.13 -9.57 11.06
C ILE A 70 12.52 -10.16 10.74
N ASN A 71 12.79 -11.34 11.28
CA ASN A 71 13.98 -12.11 10.93
C ASN A 71 13.76 -12.82 9.60
N TRP A 72 14.17 -12.19 8.51
CA TRP A 72 14.02 -12.72 7.17
C TRP A 72 14.93 -13.93 6.91
N THR A 73 14.36 -15.01 6.39
CA THR A 73 15.07 -16.19 5.93
C THR A 73 15.58 -15.96 4.51
N ALA A 74 16.86 -16.26 4.26
CA ALA A 74 17.42 -16.24 2.92
C ALA A 74 16.93 -17.45 2.11
N GLY A 75 16.41 -17.20 0.90
CA GLY A 75 15.88 -18.21 0.00
C GLY A 75 14.74 -17.67 -0.85
N SER A 76 14.36 -18.45 -1.87
CA SER A 76 13.25 -18.10 -2.78
C SER A 76 12.05 -19.02 -2.56
N VAL A 77 10.85 -18.46 -2.63
CA VAL A 77 9.61 -19.23 -2.55
C VAL A 77 9.29 -19.87 -3.91
N THR A 78 9.24 -21.20 -3.96
CA THR A 78 9.18 -21.98 -5.21
C THR A 78 7.94 -21.70 -6.07
N TRP A 79 6.80 -21.38 -5.45
CA TRP A 79 5.54 -21.08 -6.15
C TRP A 79 5.34 -19.59 -6.45
N PHE A 80 6.27 -18.72 -6.05
CA PHE A 80 6.08 -17.27 -6.19
C PHE A 80 6.01 -16.80 -7.64
N ASP A 81 6.70 -17.47 -8.57
CA ASP A 81 6.59 -17.16 -10.00
C ASP A 81 5.22 -17.53 -10.59
N ASP A 82 4.57 -18.60 -10.12
CA ASP A 82 3.18 -18.92 -10.49
C ASP A 82 2.21 -17.85 -9.96
N PHE A 83 2.43 -17.40 -8.72
CA PHE A 83 1.67 -16.30 -8.13
C PHE A 83 1.78 -15.01 -8.96
N LYS A 84 3.00 -14.54 -9.26
CA LYS A 84 3.22 -13.34 -10.09
C LYS A 84 2.49 -13.43 -11.43
N LYS A 85 2.65 -14.54 -12.15
CA LYS A 85 1.98 -14.76 -13.44
C LYS A 85 0.46 -14.63 -13.33
N ARG A 86 -0.15 -15.16 -12.27
CA ARG A 86 -1.60 -15.09 -12.06
C ARG A 86 -2.09 -13.68 -11.71
N VAL A 87 -1.31 -12.90 -10.97
CA VAL A 87 -1.65 -11.50 -10.67
C VAL A 87 -1.50 -10.62 -11.91
N LEU A 88 -0.45 -10.80 -12.69
CA LEU A 88 -0.22 -10.03 -13.92
C LEU A 88 -1.29 -10.27 -15.01
N LEU A 89 -2.02 -11.39 -14.94
CA LEU A 89 -3.16 -11.67 -15.83
C LEU A 89 -4.47 -10.96 -15.40
N GLN A 90 -4.48 -10.29 -14.24
CA GLN A 90 -5.64 -9.52 -13.76
C GLN A 90 -5.67 -8.12 -14.40
N SER A 91 -6.81 -7.45 -14.32
CA SER A 91 -7.02 -6.13 -14.94
C SER A 91 -6.07 -5.04 -14.40
N ASP A 92 -5.52 -5.23 -13.20
CA ASP A 92 -4.58 -4.36 -12.51
C ASP A 92 -3.13 -4.86 -12.60
N GLY A 93 -2.84 -5.87 -13.45
CA GLY A 93 -1.54 -6.52 -13.57
C GLY A 93 -0.37 -5.54 -13.81
N ASP A 94 -0.56 -4.55 -14.67
CA ASP A 94 0.48 -3.55 -14.99
C ASP A 94 0.91 -2.73 -13.76
N ALA A 95 -0.02 -2.46 -12.83
CA ALA A 95 0.31 -1.77 -11.58
C ALA A 95 1.16 -2.67 -10.66
N TRP A 96 0.92 -3.99 -10.69
CA TRP A 96 1.65 -4.97 -9.89
C TRP A 96 3.06 -5.26 -10.41
N GLU A 97 3.33 -5.05 -11.69
CA GLU A 97 4.67 -5.26 -12.26
C GLU A 97 5.72 -4.38 -11.55
N ASN A 98 5.40 -3.10 -11.36
CA ASN A 98 6.22 -2.17 -10.60
C ASN A 98 6.41 -2.62 -9.15
N VAL A 99 5.33 -3.05 -8.47
CA VAL A 99 5.41 -3.54 -7.09
C VAL A 99 6.34 -4.76 -6.99
N PHE A 100 6.23 -5.73 -7.89
CA PHE A 100 7.07 -6.92 -7.88
C PHE A 100 8.55 -6.60 -8.13
N SER A 101 8.86 -5.58 -8.93
CA SER A 101 10.24 -5.11 -9.14
C SER A 101 10.90 -4.61 -7.86
N LEU A 102 10.10 -4.07 -6.92
CA LEU A 102 10.54 -3.51 -5.65
C LEU A 102 10.68 -4.57 -4.55
N LEU A 103 10.24 -5.82 -4.77
CA LEU A 103 10.36 -6.89 -3.78
C LEU A 103 11.75 -7.54 -3.78
N ASP A 104 12.23 -7.88 -2.60
CA ASP A 104 13.42 -8.70 -2.41
C ASP A 104 13.01 -10.19 -2.34
N THR A 105 12.92 -10.82 -3.51
CA THR A 105 12.44 -12.21 -3.66
C THR A 105 13.44 -13.28 -3.22
N GLU A 106 14.63 -12.87 -2.78
CA GLU A 106 15.66 -13.75 -2.21
C GLU A 106 15.52 -13.88 -0.69
N LYS A 107 14.52 -13.23 -0.11
CA LYS A 107 14.21 -13.29 1.31
C LYS A 107 12.72 -13.51 1.52
N TYR A 108 12.39 -14.25 2.56
CA TYR A 108 11.01 -14.46 2.97
C TYR A 108 10.91 -14.76 4.46
N TYR A 109 9.70 -14.66 5.00
CA TYR A 109 9.38 -15.12 6.34
C TYR A 109 8.16 -16.04 6.27
N ASP A 110 8.33 -17.30 6.67
CA ASP A 110 7.25 -18.29 6.69
C ASP A 110 6.48 -18.17 7.99
N LEU A 111 5.24 -17.66 7.89
CA LEU A 111 4.38 -17.49 9.06
C LEU A 111 3.96 -18.83 9.68
N SER A 112 4.01 -19.93 8.93
CA SER A 112 3.68 -21.26 9.45
C SER A 112 4.68 -21.71 10.53
N SER A 113 5.86 -21.10 10.57
CA SER A 113 6.88 -21.32 11.61
C SER A 113 6.63 -20.53 12.91
N ASP A 114 5.73 -19.53 12.89
CA ASP A 114 5.37 -18.75 14.07
C ASP A 114 4.40 -19.55 14.96
N THR A 115 4.72 -19.66 16.24
CA THR A 115 3.94 -20.45 17.22
C THR A 115 2.56 -19.88 17.49
N ASP A 116 2.43 -18.55 17.52
CA ASP A 116 1.16 -17.87 17.80
C ASP A 116 0.22 -18.06 16.61
N PHE A 117 0.76 -17.88 15.39
CA PHE A 117 0.02 -18.09 14.16
C PHE A 117 -0.42 -19.55 13.98
N SER A 118 0.51 -20.50 14.10
CA SER A 118 0.21 -21.93 13.92
C SER A 118 -0.83 -22.43 14.92
N THR A 119 -0.80 -21.93 16.17
CA THR A 119 -1.80 -22.24 17.19
C THR A 119 -3.19 -21.74 16.78
N GLU A 120 -3.33 -20.48 16.36
CA GLU A 120 -4.63 -19.93 15.95
C GLU A 120 -5.19 -20.60 14.69
N VAL A 121 -4.34 -20.89 13.70
CA VAL A 121 -4.77 -21.59 12.48
C VAL A 121 -5.23 -23.03 12.79
N SER A 122 -4.58 -23.71 13.73
CA SER A 122 -4.97 -25.07 14.13
C SER A 122 -6.37 -25.12 14.74
N LYS A 123 -6.79 -24.08 15.49
CA LYS A 123 -8.14 -23.95 16.05
C LYS A 123 -9.22 -23.84 14.96
N LEU A 124 -8.87 -23.27 13.81
CA LEU A 124 -9.76 -23.17 12.66
C LEU A 124 -9.79 -24.43 11.79
N GLY A 125 -8.92 -25.41 12.06
CA GLY A 125 -8.88 -26.68 11.33
C GLY A 125 -8.43 -26.57 9.87
N PHE A 126 -7.69 -25.51 9.51
CA PHE A 126 -7.17 -25.35 8.15
C PHE A 126 -5.88 -26.15 7.94
N SER A 127 -5.78 -26.79 6.78
CA SER A 127 -4.62 -27.59 6.35
C SER A 127 -4.29 -27.32 4.88
N ASN A 128 -3.11 -27.75 4.44
CA ASN A 128 -2.62 -27.61 3.05
C ASN A 128 -2.59 -26.15 2.55
N PHE A 129 -1.88 -25.30 3.29
CA PHE A 129 -1.63 -23.91 2.91
C PHE A 129 -0.15 -23.58 3.09
N GLU A 130 0.28 -22.53 2.42
CA GLU A 130 1.60 -21.91 2.57
C GLU A 130 1.37 -20.40 2.74
N ILE A 131 2.06 -19.77 3.68
CA ILE A 131 1.93 -18.34 3.96
C ILE A 131 3.31 -17.72 4.16
N VAL A 132 3.63 -16.75 3.33
CA VAL A 132 4.95 -16.13 3.32
C VAL A 132 4.82 -14.61 3.25
N ALA A 133 5.63 -13.92 4.06
CA ALA A 133 5.87 -12.49 3.90
C ALA A 133 7.18 -12.28 3.12
N ILE A 134 7.18 -11.34 2.18
CA ILE A 134 8.33 -10.99 1.35
C ILE A 134 8.63 -9.50 1.55
N PRO A 135 9.89 -9.12 1.88
CA PRO A 135 10.25 -7.73 2.11
C PRO A 135 10.39 -6.93 0.81
N PHE A 136 10.29 -5.61 0.93
CA PHE A 136 10.66 -4.69 -0.14
C PHE A 136 12.17 -4.38 -0.08
N LYS A 137 12.80 -4.22 -1.25
CA LYS A 137 14.22 -3.88 -1.38
C LYS A 137 14.51 -2.55 -0.67
N ASN A 138 15.50 -2.56 0.21
CA ASN A 138 15.94 -1.39 0.98
C ASN A 138 14.80 -0.67 1.73
N ASN A 139 13.71 -1.37 2.06
CA ASN A 139 12.56 -0.79 2.72
C ASN A 139 12.02 -1.72 3.81
N THR A 140 12.19 -1.30 5.06
CA THR A 140 11.74 -2.04 6.24
C THR A 140 10.27 -1.79 6.59
N PHE A 141 9.61 -0.82 5.95
CA PHE A 141 8.25 -0.40 6.30
C PHE A 141 7.18 -1.20 5.58
N PHE A 142 7.51 -1.91 4.51
CA PHE A 142 6.52 -2.65 3.72
C PHE A 142 6.91 -4.11 3.57
N ALA A 143 5.91 -4.98 3.57
CA ALA A 143 6.05 -6.39 3.24
C ALA A 143 4.83 -6.86 2.44
N LEU A 144 5.05 -7.72 1.46
CA LEU A 144 3.98 -8.41 0.76
C LEU A 144 3.70 -9.74 1.46
N LEU A 145 2.52 -9.87 2.06
CA LEU A 145 2.04 -11.14 2.59
C LEU A 145 1.27 -11.90 1.51
N VAL A 146 1.67 -13.14 1.22
CA VAL A 146 1.00 -14.01 0.25
C VAL A 146 0.63 -15.33 0.90
N VAL A 147 -0.63 -15.70 0.72
CA VAL A 147 -1.21 -16.97 1.14
C VAL A 147 -1.54 -17.78 -0.10
N LYS A 148 -1.09 -19.03 -0.12
CA LYS A 148 -1.44 -20.05 -1.10
C LYS A 148 -2.23 -21.14 -0.40
N VAL A 149 -3.41 -21.47 -0.91
CA VAL A 149 -4.23 -22.59 -0.42
C VAL A 149 -4.51 -23.54 -1.57
N GLN A 150 -4.40 -24.84 -1.31
CA GLN A 150 -4.78 -25.88 -2.26
C GLN A 150 -5.88 -26.77 -1.68
N VAL A 151 -7.02 -26.83 -2.37
CA VAL A 151 -8.12 -27.75 -2.09
C VAL A 151 -8.39 -28.57 -3.35
N GLY A 152 -8.09 -29.87 -3.29
CA GLY A 152 -8.17 -30.75 -4.47
C GLY A 152 -7.28 -30.24 -5.61
N LYS A 153 -7.90 -29.91 -6.74
CA LYS A 153 -7.22 -29.35 -7.93
C LYS A 153 -7.18 -27.81 -7.93
N ALA A 154 -7.92 -27.16 -7.05
CA ALA A 154 -8.00 -25.70 -6.99
C ALA A 154 -6.85 -25.12 -6.17
N VAL A 155 -6.05 -24.25 -6.79
CA VAL A 155 -5.02 -23.43 -6.13
C VAL A 155 -5.48 -21.98 -6.13
N VAL A 156 -5.55 -21.38 -4.95
CA VAL A 156 -5.98 -19.99 -4.76
C VAL A 156 -4.89 -19.22 -4.02
N TYR A 157 -4.63 -18.01 -4.50
CA TYR A 157 -3.76 -17.04 -3.87
C TYR A 157 -4.57 -15.88 -3.30
N LYS A 158 -4.21 -15.43 -2.10
CA LYS A 158 -4.69 -14.21 -1.46
C LYS A 158 -3.49 -13.47 -0.91
N TYR A 159 -3.50 -12.15 -0.99
CA TYR A 159 -2.32 -11.35 -0.65
C TYR A 159 -2.72 -9.97 -0.14
N ALA A 160 -1.81 -9.36 0.61
CA ALA A 160 -1.94 -8.00 1.11
C ALA A 160 -0.56 -7.34 1.18
N VAL A 161 -0.47 -6.07 0.80
CA VAL A 161 0.69 -5.24 1.13
C VAL A 161 0.47 -4.70 2.53
N LEU A 162 1.38 -5.04 3.41
CA LEU A 162 1.40 -4.56 4.78
C LEU A 162 2.33 -3.37 4.86
N SER A 163 1.94 -2.40 5.68
CA SER A 163 2.80 -1.29 6.06
C SER A 163 3.02 -1.32 7.58
N SER A 164 4.18 -0.82 8.00
CA SER A 164 4.44 -0.60 9.41
C SER A 164 3.61 0.55 9.95
N ASP A 165 3.56 0.68 11.27
CA ASP A 165 2.81 1.71 11.94
C ASP A 165 3.47 3.09 11.77
N PHE A 166 2.77 4.00 11.09
CA PHE A 166 3.15 5.40 11.00
C PHE A 166 2.58 6.21 12.17
N LEU A 167 3.35 7.16 12.71
CA LEU A 167 2.92 7.95 13.88
C LEU A 167 1.75 8.87 13.60
N ASN A 168 1.56 9.28 12.34
CA ASN A 168 0.44 10.10 11.91
C ASN A 168 -0.92 9.38 12.04
N LYS A 169 -0.97 8.12 12.47
CA LYS A 169 -2.22 7.41 12.77
C LYS A 169 -2.85 7.85 14.10
N TYR A 170 -2.07 8.40 15.03
CA TYR A 170 -2.58 8.78 16.36
C TYR A 170 -3.05 10.23 16.39
N ALA A 171 -4.26 10.44 16.92
CA ALA A 171 -4.80 11.76 17.21
C ALA A 171 -4.17 12.35 18.48
N TYR A 172 -3.82 11.49 19.44
CA TYR A 172 -3.08 11.84 20.64
C TYR A 172 -1.99 10.80 20.88
N PHE A 173 -0.75 11.26 21.02
CA PHE A 173 0.37 10.39 21.36
C PHE A 173 1.31 11.14 22.31
N THR A 174 1.58 10.58 23.49
CA THR A 174 2.52 11.16 24.46
C THR A 174 3.41 10.10 25.11
N GLU A 175 4.62 10.52 25.49
CA GLU A 175 5.54 9.71 26.32
C GLU A 175 5.23 9.85 27.81
N LEU A 176 4.70 11.00 28.24
CA LEU A 176 4.49 11.37 29.63
C LEU A 176 3.17 12.13 29.78
N GLU A 177 2.37 11.81 30.79
CA GLU A 177 1.10 12.49 31.10
C GLU A 177 1.31 13.64 32.10
N LYS A 178 2.37 14.42 31.87
CA LYS A 178 2.74 15.57 32.67
C LYS A 178 3.12 16.76 31.80
N ARG A 179 2.67 17.93 32.21
CA ARG A 179 3.06 19.21 31.65
C ARG A 179 4.51 19.56 32.02
N PRO A 180 5.14 20.53 31.33
CA PRO A 180 6.51 20.95 31.63
C PRO A 180 6.74 21.48 33.05
N ASP A 181 5.69 21.98 33.71
CA ASP A 181 5.67 22.43 35.11
C ASP A 181 5.52 21.27 36.13
N GLY A 182 5.30 20.04 35.65
CA GLY A 182 5.13 18.84 36.45
C GLY A 182 3.68 18.51 36.81
N GLU A 183 2.71 19.35 36.41
CA GLU A 183 1.28 19.06 36.63
C GLU A 183 0.82 17.88 35.76
N LYS A 184 -0.02 17.01 36.32
CA LYS A 184 -0.63 15.89 35.59
C LYS A 184 -1.63 16.39 34.55
N ILE A 185 -1.72 15.70 33.43
CA ILE A 185 -2.75 15.93 32.41
C ILE A 185 -3.97 15.09 32.75
N TYR A 186 -5.12 15.73 32.97
CA TYR A 186 -6.39 15.08 33.28
C TYR A 186 -7.33 15.09 32.08
N PHE A 187 -7.93 13.93 31.80
CA PHE A 187 -9.04 13.80 30.87
C PHE A 187 -10.36 13.81 31.64
N ILE A 188 -11.26 14.71 31.25
CA ILE A 188 -12.49 14.99 31.99
C ILE A 188 -13.76 14.62 31.22
N THR A 189 -14.91 14.53 31.89
CA THR A 189 -16.20 14.14 31.28
C THR A 189 -16.56 14.85 29.97
N GLN A 190 -16.14 16.10 29.79
CA GLN A 190 -16.45 16.88 28.59
C GLN A 190 -15.50 16.57 27.41
N ASP A 191 -14.41 15.85 27.64
CA ASP A 191 -13.45 15.52 26.61
C ASP A 191 -14.00 14.42 25.70
N THR A 192 -13.88 14.65 24.40
CA THR A 192 -14.15 13.66 23.36
C THR A 192 -12.94 13.55 22.45
N ILE A 193 -12.29 12.39 22.47
CA ILE A 193 -11.12 12.10 21.65
C ILE A 193 -11.58 11.26 20.46
N ASP A 194 -11.59 11.91 19.29
CA ASP A 194 -12.02 11.32 18.02
C ASP A 194 -10.80 10.87 17.20
N GLY A 195 -10.30 9.68 17.52
CA GLY A 195 -9.20 9.04 16.82
C GLY A 195 -8.35 8.14 17.73
N PRO A 196 -7.34 7.46 17.18
CA PRO A 196 -6.45 6.61 17.97
C PRO A 196 -5.70 7.42 19.03
N PHE A 197 -5.80 6.97 20.27
CA PHE A 197 -5.14 7.53 21.44
C PHE A 197 -4.03 6.60 21.90
N ARG A 198 -2.85 7.15 22.17
CA ARG A 198 -1.76 6.42 22.81
C ARG A 198 -1.07 7.25 23.89
N SER A 199 -0.81 6.62 25.04
CA SER A 199 0.06 7.17 26.08
C SER A 199 1.05 6.11 26.55
N ASN A 200 2.35 6.40 26.54
CA ASN A 200 3.33 5.48 27.13
C ASN A 200 3.39 5.58 28.67
N ASP A 201 2.55 6.42 29.29
CA ASP A 201 2.48 6.67 30.73
C ASP A 201 1.08 6.36 31.30
N VAL A 202 0.91 6.58 32.60
CA VAL A 202 -0.37 6.43 33.30
C VAL A 202 -1.27 7.61 32.95
N ILE A 203 -2.44 7.34 32.36
CA ILE A 203 -3.43 8.40 32.08
C ILE A 203 -4.21 8.74 33.34
N HIS A 204 -4.46 10.03 33.58
CA HIS A 204 -5.25 10.51 34.72
C HIS A 204 -6.64 10.94 34.24
N VAL A 205 -7.68 10.43 34.89
CA VAL A 205 -9.08 10.66 34.49
C VAL A 205 -9.91 11.19 35.65
N GLU A 206 -10.70 12.22 35.37
CA GLU A 206 -11.70 12.78 36.28
C GLU A 206 -13.08 12.80 35.58
N GLY A 207 -13.92 11.82 35.89
CA GLY A 207 -15.26 11.67 35.32
C GLY A 207 -15.31 10.63 34.19
N GLU A 208 -16.01 10.97 33.11
CA GLU A 208 -16.34 10.04 32.01
C GLU A 208 -15.97 10.56 30.61
N PRO A 209 -14.69 10.86 30.32
CA PRO A 209 -14.24 11.25 28.97
C PRO A 209 -14.62 10.17 27.95
N LEU A 210 -14.89 10.58 26.71
CA LEU A 210 -15.28 9.68 25.63
C LEU A 210 -14.12 9.47 24.64
N PHE A 211 -13.69 8.23 24.49
CA PHE A 211 -12.73 7.82 23.46
C PHE A 211 -13.46 7.04 22.35
N LYS A 212 -13.43 7.60 21.13
CA LYS A 212 -14.11 7.01 19.97
C LYS A 212 -13.23 6.07 19.16
N GLY A 213 -11.90 6.23 19.26
CA GLY A 213 -10.92 5.41 18.57
C GLY A 213 -10.26 4.35 19.46
N SER A 214 -9.26 3.65 18.90
CA SER A 214 -8.43 2.71 19.66
C SER A 214 -7.64 3.43 20.75
N VAL A 215 -7.66 2.90 21.96
CA VAL A 215 -6.96 3.51 23.10
C VAL A 215 -5.87 2.57 23.60
N GLU A 216 -4.66 3.09 23.74
CA GLU A 216 -3.48 2.36 24.21
C GLU A 216 -2.80 3.14 25.34
N PHE A 217 -2.68 2.59 26.55
CA PHE A 217 -1.99 3.29 27.65
C PHE A 217 -1.26 2.33 28.59
N LYS A 218 -0.27 2.82 29.35
CA LYS A 218 0.44 2.00 30.34
C LYS A 218 -0.48 1.55 31.46
N ASP A 219 -1.13 2.52 32.11
CA ASP A 219 -2.12 2.29 33.16
C ASP A 219 -3.10 3.48 33.24
N ILE A 220 -4.10 3.38 34.10
CA ILE A 220 -5.10 4.41 34.32
C ILE A 220 -5.29 4.72 35.81
N ASP A 221 -5.32 6.01 36.13
CA ASP A 221 -5.61 6.55 37.45
C ASP A 221 -6.93 7.33 37.39
N VAL A 222 -7.98 6.78 38.01
CA VAL A 222 -9.32 7.41 38.05
C VAL A 222 -9.49 8.12 39.38
N GLU A 223 -9.46 9.45 39.36
CA GLU A 223 -9.52 10.27 40.58
C GLU A 223 -10.96 10.46 41.07
N ALA A 224 -11.90 10.64 40.14
CA ALA A 224 -13.33 10.73 40.45
C ALA A 224 -14.19 10.23 39.27
N GLY A 225 -15.43 9.83 39.55
CA GLY A 225 -16.38 9.34 38.54
C GLY A 225 -16.26 7.85 38.22
N ASN A 226 -16.86 7.44 37.09
CA ASN A 226 -16.92 6.04 36.66
C ASN A 226 -15.76 5.65 35.70
N GLY A 227 -14.89 6.60 35.36
CA GLY A 227 -13.80 6.38 34.41
C GLY A 227 -14.22 6.56 32.95
N PRO A 228 -13.26 6.38 32.02
CA PRO A 228 -13.43 6.67 30.60
C PRO A 228 -14.43 5.72 29.92
N ARG A 229 -15.15 6.26 28.92
CA ARG A 229 -16.05 5.51 28.05
C ARG A 229 -15.37 5.23 26.72
N TYR A 230 -15.48 4.00 26.24
CA TYR A 230 -14.86 3.53 24.99
C TYR A 230 -15.95 3.07 24.02
N GLU A 231 -15.93 3.56 22.77
CA GLU A 231 -16.93 3.14 21.77
C GLU A 231 -16.59 1.80 21.12
N ASN A 232 -15.34 1.61 20.68
CA ASN A 232 -14.67 0.34 20.31
C ASN A 232 -13.38 0.67 19.54
N PRO A 233 -12.32 -0.16 19.59
CA PRO A 233 -12.15 -1.40 20.37
C PRO A 233 -11.94 -1.16 21.88
N PRO A 234 -11.93 -2.21 22.73
CA PRO A 234 -11.52 -2.09 24.13
C PRO A 234 -10.09 -1.53 24.25
N PRO A 235 -9.77 -0.83 25.35
CA PRO A 235 -8.44 -0.26 25.55
C PRO A 235 -7.39 -1.37 25.67
N LYS A 236 -6.19 -1.11 25.13
CA LYS A 236 -5.02 -1.96 25.26
C LYS A 236 -4.10 -1.39 26.34
N TYR A 237 -3.81 -2.21 27.35
CA TYR A 237 -2.75 -1.93 28.32
C TYR A 237 -1.40 -2.24 27.70
N LEU A 238 -0.47 -1.29 27.78
CA LEU A 238 0.84 -1.38 27.16
C LEU A 238 1.80 -2.15 28.05
N THR A 239 2.52 -3.08 27.43
CA THR A 239 3.68 -3.71 28.05
C THR A 239 4.92 -2.81 27.94
N GLU A 240 5.95 -3.08 28.74
CA GLU A 240 7.24 -2.39 28.63
C GLU A 240 7.88 -2.56 27.24
N GLU A 241 7.63 -3.70 26.58
CA GLU A 241 8.06 -3.93 25.19
C GLU A 241 7.32 -3.01 24.22
N ASP A 242 6.00 -2.87 24.36
CA ASP A 242 5.21 -1.94 23.54
C ASP A 242 5.69 -0.49 23.71
N ILE A 243 5.98 -0.07 24.95
CA ILE A 243 6.48 1.28 25.27
C ILE A 243 7.86 1.49 24.62
N LYS A 244 8.76 0.52 24.76
CA LYS A 244 10.12 0.59 24.20
C LYS A 244 10.13 0.67 22.68
N LYS A 245 9.14 0.06 22.01
CA LYS A 245 8.95 0.05 20.55
C LYS A 245 8.51 1.41 20.01
N TYR A 246 7.71 2.14 20.78
CA TYR A 246 7.19 3.47 20.45
C TYR A 246 7.74 4.55 21.39
N ASN A 247 9.02 4.46 21.76
CA ASN A 247 9.62 5.48 22.63
C ASN A 247 9.89 6.78 21.86
N MET A 248 9.34 7.89 22.33
CA MET A 248 9.44 9.18 21.62
C MET A 248 10.86 9.70 21.44
N ASN A 249 11.77 9.44 22.37
CA ASN A 249 13.18 9.87 22.23
C ASN A 249 13.87 9.11 21.10
N LYS A 250 13.66 7.78 21.02
CA LYS A 250 14.20 6.99 19.89
C LYS A 250 13.64 7.43 18.55
N ILE A 251 12.34 7.74 18.51
CA ILE A 251 11.65 8.27 17.32
C ILE A 251 12.29 9.60 16.90
N LYS A 252 12.43 10.54 17.83
CA LYS A 252 13.03 11.84 17.61
C LYS A 252 14.46 11.70 17.07
N ASP A 253 15.27 10.87 17.72
CA ASP A 253 16.67 10.65 17.33
C ASP A 253 16.77 9.98 15.96
N TYR A 254 15.85 9.07 15.63
CA TYR A 254 15.77 8.48 14.29
C TYR A 254 15.48 9.53 13.23
N TYR A 255 14.43 10.34 13.40
CA TYR A 255 14.11 11.40 12.45
C TYR A 255 15.23 12.43 12.33
N ALA A 256 15.86 12.81 13.44
CA ALA A 256 17.01 13.72 13.41
C ALA A 256 18.14 13.16 12.55
N ARG A 257 18.53 11.89 12.76
CA ARG A 257 19.56 11.22 11.95
C ARG A 257 19.18 11.10 10.48
N GLU A 258 17.92 10.77 10.18
CA GLU A 258 17.44 10.66 8.80
C GLU A 258 17.46 12.01 8.08
N ILE A 259 17.09 13.10 8.79
CA ILE A 259 17.20 14.46 8.26
C ILE A 259 18.66 14.83 8.02
N GLU A 260 19.55 14.58 8.99
CA GLU A 260 20.99 14.83 8.85
C GLU A 260 21.63 14.04 7.70
N ARG A 261 21.14 12.82 7.42
CA ARG A 261 21.59 12.03 6.28
C ARG A 261 21.26 12.70 4.95
N ILE A 262 20.07 13.29 4.83
CA ILE A 262 19.56 13.89 3.59
C ILE A 262 20.06 15.33 3.45
N VAL A 263 20.16 16.07 4.56
CA VAL A 263 20.48 17.50 4.59
C VAL A 263 21.92 17.69 5.08
N LYS A 264 22.87 17.63 4.15
CA LYS A 264 24.30 17.86 4.43
C LYS A 264 24.75 19.28 4.05
N PRO A 265 25.81 19.82 4.70
CA PRO A 265 26.45 21.06 4.28
C PRO A 265 26.94 21.00 2.83
N ALA A 266 26.90 22.12 2.11
CA ALA A 266 27.30 22.18 0.69
C ALA A 266 28.72 21.67 0.42
N SER A 267 29.64 21.84 1.36
CA SER A 267 31.02 21.32 1.28
C SER A 267 31.09 19.79 1.30
N GLU A 268 30.15 19.13 1.96
CA GLU A 268 30.09 17.67 2.08
C GLU A 268 29.26 17.05 0.96
N VAL A 269 28.30 17.79 0.38
CA VAL A 269 27.49 17.36 -0.76
C VAL A 269 28.36 16.94 -1.95
N VAL A 270 29.40 17.73 -2.27
CA VAL A 270 30.31 17.48 -3.40
C VAL A 270 31.10 16.18 -3.25
N LEU A 271 31.28 15.70 -2.01
CA LEU A 271 32.05 14.52 -1.67
C LEU A 271 31.17 13.33 -1.23
N SER A 272 29.85 13.51 -1.18
CA SER A 272 28.92 12.48 -0.69
C SER A 272 28.80 11.34 -1.70
N SER A 273 29.07 10.11 -1.27
CA SER A 273 28.80 8.89 -2.05
C SER A 273 27.34 8.47 -2.01
N GLU A 274 26.55 9.05 -1.10
CA GLU A 274 25.11 8.80 -0.97
C GLU A 274 24.31 9.99 -1.49
N PRO A 275 23.13 9.76 -2.10
CA PRO A 275 22.24 10.83 -2.51
C PRO A 275 21.90 11.76 -1.33
N VAL A 276 22.07 13.06 -1.54
CA VAL A 276 21.81 14.12 -0.57
C VAL A 276 20.88 15.15 -1.19
N GLY A 277 19.97 15.69 -0.38
CA GLY A 277 18.89 16.56 -0.83
C GLY A 277 17.61 15.78 -1.20
N ILE A 278 16.56 16.55 -1.48
CA ILE A 278 15.29 16.01 -1.97
C ILE A 278 15.33 16.07 -3.50
N GLU A 279 15.27 14.91 -4.15
CA GLU A 279 15.08 14.85 -5.60
C GLU A 279 13.69 15.38 -5.93
N LEU A 280 13.67 16.51 -6.64
CA LEU A 280 12.43 17.07 -7.15
C LEU A 280 12.09 16.38 -8.47
N PRO A 281 10.80 16.13 -8.76
CA PRO A 281 10.36 15.58 -10.03
C PRO A 281 10.97 16.36 -11.20
N PRO A 282 11.58 15.68 -12.19
CA PRO A 282 12.06 16.35 -13.38
C PRO A 282 10.89 16.99 -14.14
N ALA A 283 11.14 18.12 -14.79
CA ALA A 283 10.15 18.77 -15.65
C ALA A 283 9.69 17.79 -16.75
N THR A 284 8.41 17.41 -16.72
CA THR A 284 7.83 16.48 -17.68
C THR A 284 7.38 17.25 -18.92
N THR A 285 7.91 16.92 -20.09
CA THR A 285 7.41 17.48 -21.35
C THR A 285 6.18 16.69 -21.77
N VAL A 286 5.00 17.30 -21.81
CA VAL A 286 3.75 16.62 -22.18
C VAL A 286 3.04 17.43 -23.24
N ILE A 287 2.81 16.76 -24.38
CA ILE A 287 2.04 17.13 -25.58
C ILE A 287 2.78 18.01 -26.62
N ILE A 288 3.05 17.39 -27.77
CA ILE A 288 3.24 18.05 -29.07
C ILE A 288 1.86 18.05 -29.72
N GLU A 289 1.19 19.20 -29.76
CA GLU A 289 -0.06 19.34 -30.52
C GLU A 289 0.30 19.84 -31.92
N TYR A 290 -0.26 19.18 -32.94
CA TYR A 290 -0.17 19.59 -34.32
C TYR A 290 -1.37 20.48 -34.61
N ASP A 291 -1.15 21.74 -34.94
CA ASP A 291 -2.21 22.60 -35.44
C ASP A 291 -1.98 22.80 -36.94
N ASP A 292 -2.88 22.24 -37.75
CA ASP A 292 -2.94 22.49 -39.19
C ASP A 292 -3.71 23.81 -39.34
N ASP A 293 -3.01 24.91 -39.56
CA ASP A 293 -3.64 26.23 -39.72
C ASP A 293 -4.40 26.28 -41.06
N GLU A 294 -5.58 25.65 -41.13
CA GLU A 294 -6.43 25.61 -42.32
C GLU A 294 -7.03 26.99 -42.66
N ASN A 295 -6.84 28.05 -41.84
CA ASN A 295 -7.61 29.29 -42.02
C ASN A 295 -6.90 30.64 -41.81
N LYS A 296 -5.56 30.74 -41.80
CA LYS A 296 -4.88 32.05 -41.75
C LYS A 296 -3.72 32.29 -42.73
N GLY A 297 -3.75 31.66 -43.90
CA GLY A 297 -2.87 31.99 -45.02
C GLY A 297 -3.62 32.68 -46.16
N TRP A 298 -3.53 34.01 -46.28
CA TRP A 298 -3.93 34.73 -47.48
C TRP A 298 -3.18 34.14 -48.69
N HIS A 299 -3.92 33.55 -49.63
CA HIS A 299 -3.34 32.99 -50.85
C HIS A 299 -2.74 34.10 -51.70
N TRP A 300 -1.40 34.12 -51.82
CA TRP A 300 -0.66 34.17 -53.07
C TRP A 300 0.82 33.86 -52.80
N TRP A 301 1.35 32.88 -53.53
CA TRP A 301 2.70 32.28 -53.48
C TRP A 301 2.89 31.17 -52.41
N LYS A 302 3.34 30.01 -52.90
CA LYS A 302 3.45 28.73 -52.20
C LYS A 302 4.52 28.77 -51.10
N GLU A 303 4.14 28.38 -49.89
CA GLU A 303 4.86 27.48 -48.98
C GLU A 303 3.96 27.24 -47.75
N GLN A 304 3.56 25.98 -47.47
CA GLN A 304 2.89 25.64 -46.21
C GLN A 304 3.94 25.63 -45.10
N TRP A 305 3.88 26.59 -44.18
CA TRP A 305 4.79 26.64 -43.03
C TRP A 305 4.10 25.97 -41.86
N TRP A 306 4.54 24.75 -41.55
CA TRP A 306 4.06 24.01 -40.39
C TRP A 306 4.58 24.71 -39.13
N LYS A 307 3.67 25.07 -38.23
CA LYS A 307 4.04 25.53 -36.89
C LYS A 307 3.82 24.41 -35.89
N TYR A 308 4.88 24.08 -35.17
CA TYR A 308 4.88 23.07 -34.14
C TYR A 308 4.69 23.74 -32.79
N TYR A 309 3.72 23.31 -32.00
CA TYR A 309 3.52 23.80 -30.65
C TYR A 309 3.87 22.71 -29.64
N LYS A 310 4.61 23.08 -28.60
CA LYS A 310 4.84 22.21 -27.44
C LYS A 310 4.43 22.92 -26.17
N LYS A 311 3.79 22.17 -25.28
CA LYS A 311 3.53 22.60 -23.92
C LYS A 311 4.48 21.86 -22.99
N GLN A 312 5.21 22.59 -22.16
CA GLN A 312 6.17 22.02 -21.22
C GLN A 312 5.70 22.33 -19.80
N LEU A 313 5.47 21.30 -19.00
CA LEU A 313 5.24 21.46 -17.57
C LEU A 313 6.59 21.67 -16.90
N GLU A 314 6.80 22.86 -16.35
CA GLU A 314 7.93 23.20 -15.50
C GLU A 314 7.39 23.33 -14.06
N PRO A 315 7.53 22.28 -13.23
CA PRO A 315 7.14 22.40 -11.83
C PRO A 315 8.09 23.39 -11.14
N VAL A 316 7.52 24.42 -10.51
CA VAL A 316 8.28 25.40 -9.73
C VAL A 316 8.05 25.15 -8.25
N TYR A 317 9.14 24.93 -7.53
CA TYR A 317 9.15 24.81 -6.08
C TYR A 317 9.67 26.12 -5.50
N ILE A 318 8.80 26.84 -4.80
CA ILE A 318 9.18 28.06 -4.08
C ILE A 318 9.49 27.65 -2.64
N ILE A 319 10.77 27.74 -2.29
CA ILE A 319 11.24 27.52 -0.93
C ILE A 319 11.24 28.87 -0.22
N GLU A 320 10.26 29.09 0.66
CA GLU A 320 10.21 30.26 1.52
C GLU A 320 10.96 29.95 2.81
N PHE A 321 12.14 30.54 2.95
CA PHE A 321 12.86 30.59 4.22
C PHE A 321 12.22 31.68 5.07
N ASN A 322 11.36 31.30 6.02
CA ASN A 322 10.89 32.26 7.01
C ASN A 322 12.05 32.59 7.96
N THR A 323 12.61 33.80 7.83
CA THR A 323 13.46 34.37 8.86
C THR A 323 12.58 34.77 10.06
N PRO A 324 12.78 34.21 11.25
CA PRO A 324 11.99 34.61 12.41
C PRO A 324 12.28 36.07 12.78
N ARG A 325 11.23 36.87 12.99
CA ARG A 325 11.33 38.13 13.74
C ARG A 325 11.40 37.79 15.24
N GLY A 326 12.51 37.21 15.71
CA GLY A 326 12.66 36.89 17.14
C GLY A 326 13.92 36.08 17.47
N ASN A 327 14.41 36.25 18.69
CA ASN A 327 15.63 35.63 19.26
C ASN A 327 15.45 34.16 19.70
N SER A 328 14.59 33.35 19.08
CA SER A 328 14.51 31.92 19.39
C SER A 328 15.52 31.15 18.54
N GLY A 329 16.46 30.48 19.19
CA GLY A 329 17.56 29.73 18.58
C GLY A 329 17.16 28.44 17.85
N ASN A 330 15.86 28.24 17.58
CA ASN A 330 15.31 27.17 16.78
C ASN A 330 14.04 27.73 16.16
N ASP A 331 13.98 27.81 14.82
CA ASP A 331 12.77 27.70 14.00
C ASP A 331 13.10 28.18 12.57
N TYR A 332 13.67 27.30 11.75
CA TYR A 332 13.59 27.44 10.30
C TYR A 332 12.37 26.65 9.83
N LEU A 333 11.21 27.30 9.80
CA LEU A 333 10.05 26.76 9.09
C LEU A 333 10.31 26.94 7.59
N ILE A 334 10.74 25.86 6.94
CA ILE A 334 10.82 25.80 5.48
C ILE A 334 9.40 25.57 4.96
N LYS A 335 8.83 26.59 4.32
CA LYS A 335 7.56 26.43 3.59
C LYS A 335 7.88 26.17 2.13
N VAL A 336 7.56 24.97 1.65
CA VAL A 336 7.67 24.63 0.22
C VAL A 336 6.30 24.84 -0.40
N LYS A 337 6.21 25.74 -1.38
CA LYS A 337 5.02 25.87 -2.24
C LYS A 337 5.31 25.20 -3.57
N TYR A 338 4.35 24.40 -4.04
CA TYR A 338 4.36 23.81 -5.37
C TYR A 338 3.55 24.69 -6.30
N LYS A 339 4.07 24.96 -7.49
CA LYS A 339 3.35 25.70 -8.53
C LYS A 339 3.57 25.05 -9.88
N GLU A 340 2.48 24.73 -10.56
CA GLU A 340 2.54 24.27 -11.94
C GLU A 340 2.66 25.45 -12.88
N ILE A 341 3.75 25.50 -13.65
CA ILE A 341 3.89 26.45 -14.74
C ILE A 341 3.92 25.68 -16.05
N TYR A 342 3.02 26.04 -16.96
CA TYR A 342 3.04 25.52 -18.31
C TYR A 342 3.64 26.57 -19.24
N ARG A 343 4.80 26.27 -19.82
CA ARG A 343 5.42 27.10 -20.85
C ARG A 343 5.07 26.57 -22.22
N GLU A 344 4.60 27.47 -23.07
CA GLU A 344 4.24 27.19 -24.44
C GLU A 344 5.36 27.68 -25.35
N TYR A 345 5.75 26.82 -26.30
CA TYR A 345 6.77 27.14 -27.29
C TYR A 345 6.26 26.81 -28.69
N VAL A 346 6.70 27.59 -29.67
CA VAL A 346 6.48 27.37 -31.10
C VAL A 346 7.79 27.05 -31.80
N SER A 347 7.78 26.20 -32.82
CA SER A 347 8.91 25.95 -33.70
C SER A 347 8.42 25.87 -35.14
N ASP A 348 9.25 26.29 -36.09
CA ASP A 348 8.96 26.12 -37.52
C ASP A 348 9.63 24.85 -38.09
N ASN A 349 10.49 24.16 -37.32
CA ASN A 349 11.34 23.07 -37.82
C ASN A 349 11.60 21.93 -36.82
N LEU A 350 10.87 21.88 -35.71
CA LEU A 350 11.03 20.95 -34.56
C LEU A 350 12.38 21.02 -33.82
N LYS A 351 13.33 21.83 -34.28
CA LYS A 351 14.68 21.97 -33.70
C LYS A 351 14.81 23.27 -32.91
N ASP A 352 14.31 24.37 -33.47
CA ASP A 352 14.42 25.71 -32.92
C ASP A 352 13.09 26.11 -32.30
N TRP A 353 13.03 26.10 -30.96
CA TRP A 353 11.83 26.39 -30.20
C TRP A 353 11.87 27.80 -29.59
N HIS A 354 10.85 28.59 -29.87
CA HIS A 354 10.66 29.94 -29.36
C HIS A 354 9.56 29.96 -28.31
N PHE A 355 9.84 30.54 -27.15
CA PHE A 355 8.85 30.74 -26.10
C PHE A 355 7.77 31.73 -26.56
N ILE A 356 6.49 31.36 -26.40
CA ILE A 356 5.35 32.18 -26.83
C ILE A 356 4.42 32.59 -25.68
N GLY A 357 4.46 31.88 -24.55
CA GLY A 357 3.56 32.19 -23.45
C GLY A 357 3.76 31.31 -22.23
N GLU A 358 3.29 31.82 -21.09
CA GLU A 358 3.22 31.09 -19.83
C GLU A 358 1.77 31.04 -19.39
N ASN A 359 1.26 29.84 -19.10
CA ASN A 359 -0.04 29.65 -18.49
C ASN A 359 0.14 29.09 -17.09
N ARG A 360 -0.51 29.70 -16.10
CA ARG A 360 -0.41 29.29 -14.70
C ARG A 360 -1.35 28.11 -14.48
N GLY A 361 -0.80 27.00 -13.99
CA GLY A 361 -1.56 25.84 -13.53
C GLY A 361 -2.09 26.03 -12.11
N ARG A 362 -2.31 24.92 -11.41
CA ARG A 362 -2.74 24.94 -10.01
C ARG A 362 -1.60 25.44 -9.10
N GLU A 363 -1.96 26.22 -8.07
CA GLU A 363 -1.11 26.66 -6.95
C GLU A 363 -1.48 25.91 -5.66
#